data_AF-A0A524ILD2-F1
#
_entry.id   AF-A0A524ILD2-F1
#
_cell.length_a   1.000
_cell.length_b   1.000
_cell.length_c   1.000
_cell.angle_alpha   90.00
_cell.angle_beta   90.00
_cell.angle_gamma   90.00
#
_symmetry.space_group_name_H-M   'P 1'
#
loop_
_entity.id
_entity.type
_entity.pdbx_description
1 polymer ?
#
loop_
_entity_poly.entity_id
_entity_poly.type
_entity_poly.pdbx_seq_one_letter_code
_entity_poly.pdbx_strand_id
1 'polypeptide(L)'
;MFDTRFLIRFFDKVFILKFLLLGLLISIVPIGEMLFILFTAERIGAFLILAIAAFIGLLGILVVYKQIKLILSSIKSGVAEGVYPEEEFASLAGAVLTALLFLLPGFITDVVAVLFLLPAVKRRVGMALIRNMDTRLKELYQYLKMY
;
A
#
# COMPACT_ATOMS: atom_id res chain seq x y z
N MET A 1 -18.52 -8.13 -16.38
CA MET A 1 -18.27 -8.18 -17.84
C MET A 1 -16.93 -7.48 -18.07
N PHE A 2 -15.86 -8.23 -18.38
CA PHE A 2 -14.53 -7.64 -18.56
C PHE A 2 -14.56 -6.63 -19.71
N ASP A 3 -14.12 -5.39 -19.46
CA ASP A 3 -14.13 -4.31 -20.46
C ASP A 3 -13.14 -4.68 -21.58
N THR A 4 -13.67 -5.11 -22.72
CA THR A 4 -12.88 -5.53 -23.90
C THR A 4 -12.01 -4.38 -24.43
N ARG A 5 -12.33 -3.13 -24.08
CA ARG A 5 -11.49 -1.96 -24.40
C ARG A 5 -10.14 -1.97 -23.68
N PHE A 6 -10.04 -2.59 -22.51
CA PHE A 6 -8.76 -2.75 -21.82
C PHE A 6 -7.85 -3.74 -22.56
N LEU A 7 -8.43 -4.85 -23.04
CA LEU A 7 -7.72 -5.86 -23.83
C LEU A 7 -7.23 -5.27 -25.18
N ILE A 8 -8.03 -4.41 -25.82
CA ILE A 8 -7.65 -3.74 -27.07
C ILE A 8 -6.48 -2.76 -26.87
N ARG A 9 -6.44 -2.03 -25.73
CA ARG A 9 -5.31 -1.16 -25.39
C ARG A 9 -4.00 -1.91 -25.20
N PHE A 10 -4.05 -3.17 -24.77
CA PHE A 10 -2.86 -4.02 -24.65
C PHE A 10 -2.19 -4.31 -26.00
N PHE A 11 -2.88 -4.11 -27.14
CA PHE A 11 -2.30 -4.24 -28.48
C PHE A 11 -1.79 -2.90 -29.06
N ASP A 12 -1.94 -1.79 -28.33
CA ASP A 12 -1.35 -0.50 -28.71
C ASP A 12 0.13 -0.46 -28.30
N LYS A 13 1.03 -0.34 -29.30
CA LYS A 13 2.48 -0.23 -29.08
C LYS A 13 2.83 0.88 -28.10
N VAL A 14 2.12 2.01 -28.11
CA VAL A 14 2.37 3.14 -27.22
C VAL A 14 1.98 2.80 -25.78
N PHE A 15 0.88 2.08 -25.59
CA PHE A 15 0.46 1.61 -24.27
C PHE A 15 1.46 0.60 -23.69
N ILE A 16 1.87 -0.39 -24.48
CA ILE A 16 2.88 -1.39 -24.08
C ILE A 16 4.19 -0.70 -23.70
N LEU A 17 4.68 0.23 -24.54
CA LEU A 17 5.92 0.94 -24.27
C LEU A 17 5.84 1.74 -22.96
N LYS A 18 4.75 2.48 -22.71
CA LYS A 18 4.54 3.20 -21.46
C LYS A 18 4.51 2.26 -20.25
N PHE A 19 3.82 1.14 -20.36
CA PHE A 19 3.77 0.14 -19.29
C PHE A 19 5.15 -0.44 -18.98
N LEU A 20 5.93 -0.81 -20.01
CA LEU A 20 7.30 -1.29 -19.85
C LEU A 20 8.22 -0.22 -19.24
N LEU A 21 8.12 1.04 -19.68
CA LEU A 21 8.90 2.14 -19.11
C LEU A 21 8.56 2.40 -17.63
N LEU A 22 7.28 2.31 -17.26
CA LEU A 22 6.87 2.38 -15.85
C LEU A 22 7.41 1.21 -15.04
N GLY A 23 7.33 -0.01 -15.57
CA GLY A 23 7.92 -1.19 -14.94
C GLY A 23 9.43 -1.05 -14.73
N LEU A 24 10.14 -0.55 -15.73
CA LEU A 24 11.57 -0.26 -15.64
C LEU A 24 11.86 0.80 -14.57
N LEU A 25 11.10 1.90 -14.55
CA LEU A 25 11.28 2.95 -13.54
C LEU A 25 11.07 2.41 -12.11
N ILE A 26 10.04 1.59 -11.90
CA ILE A 26 9.77 0.96 -10.60
C ILE A 26 10.90 -0.02 -10.23
N SER A 27 11.47 -0.74 -11.21
CA SER A 27 12.56 -1.69 -10.96
C SER A 27 13.87 -1.06 -10.48
N ILE A 28 14.05 0.26 -10.66
CA ILE A 28 15.22 0.98 -10.15
C ILE A 28 15.30 0.89 -8.62
N VAL A 29 14.14 0.88 -7.94
CA VAL A 29 14.09 0.79 -6.47
C VAL A 29 14.73 -0.50 -5.96
N PRO A 30 14.24 -1.72 -6.32
CA PRO A 30 14.86 -2.96 -5.84
C PRO A 30 16.31 -3.14 -6.31
N ILE A 31 16.69 -2.61 -7.49
CA ILE A 31 18.10 -2.62 -7.91
C ILE A 31 18.96 -1.78 -6.96
N GLY A 32 18.50 -0.58 -6.61
CA GLY A 32 19.18 0.28 -5.64
C GLY A 32 19.28 -0.36 -4.26
N GLU A 33 18.24 -1.06 -3.82
CA GLU A 33 18.23 -1.82 -2.56
C GLU A 33 19.29 -2.93 -2.56
N MET A 34 19.38 -3.71 -3.65
CA MET A 34 20.38 -4.76 -3.77
C MET A 34 21.80 -4.20 -3.70
N LEU A 35 22.07 -3.09 -4.38
CA LEU A 35 23.38 -2.43 -4.31
C LEU A 35 23.71 -1.95 -2.90
N PHE A 36 22.74 -1.38 -2.18
CA PHE A 36 22.91 -0.95 -0.80
C PHE A 36 23.21 -2.11 0.15
N ILE A 37 22.47 -3.22 0.01
CA ILE A 37 22.67 -4.43 0.80
C ILE A 37 24.04 -5.01 0.53
N LEU A 38 24.45 -5.16 -0.74
CA LEU A 38 25.77 -5.70 -1.11
C LEU A 38 26.90 -4.87 -0.52
N PHE A 39 26.86 -3.55 -0.71
CA PHE A 39 27.90 -2.64 -0.22
C PHE A 39 28.01 -2.66 1.31
N THR A 40 26.88 -2.75 2.00
CA THR A 40 26.85 -2.74 3.47
C THR A 40 27.18 -4.14 4.04
N ALA A 41 26.86 -5.21 3.31
CA ALA A 41 27.09 -6.59 3.71
C ALA A 41 28.57 -6.93 3.85
N GLU A 42 29.44 -6.31 3.03
CA GLU A 42 30.88 -6.46 3.17
C GLU A 42 31.42 -5.91 4.49
N ARG A 43 30.73 -4.94 5.11
CA ARG A 43 31.16 -4.27 6.34
C ARG A 43 30.52 -4.84 7.60
N ILE A 44 29.23 -5.17 7.52
CA ILE A 44 28.39 -5.52 8.67
C ILE A 44 28.01 -7.01 8.67
N GLY A 45 28.13 -7.68 7.52
CA GLY A 45 27.69 -9.05 7.30
C GLY A 45 26.27 -9.13 6.75
N ALA A 46 26.08 -9.94 5.69
CA ALA A 46 24.80 -10.08 5.00
C ALA A 46 23.66 -10.56 5.93
N PHE A 47 23.95 -11.53 6.81
CA PHE A 47 22.94 -12.07 7.73
C PHE A 47 22.39 -11.03 8.69
N LEU A 48 23.25 -10.16 9.23
CA LEU A 48 22.82 -9.13 10.17
C LEU A 48 21.96 -8.07 9.48
N ILE A 49 22.31 -7.68 8.26
CA ILE A 49 21.53 -6.75 7.44
C ILE A 49 20.14 -7.30 7.13
N LEU A 50 20.08 -8.57 6.70
CA LEU A 50 18.81 -9.23 6.42
C LEU A 50 17.96 -9.36 7.68
N ALA A 51 18.57 -9.67 8.83
CA ALA A 51 17.88 -9.73 10.11
C ALA A 51 17.31 -8.36 10.52
N ILE A 52 18.06 -7.28 10.35
CA ILE A 52 17.60 -5.91 10.63
C ILE A 52 16.45 -5.53 9.70
N ALA A 53 16.58 -5.76 8.39
CA ALA A 53 15.53 -5.45 7.42
C ALA A 53 14.24 -6.23 7.71
N ALA A 54 14.34 -7.53 7.99
CA ALA A 54 13.21 -8.35 8.38
C ALA A 54 12.57 -7.87 9.70
N PHE A 55 13.39 -7.45 10.66
CA PHE A 55 12.91 -6.92 11.93
C PHE A 55 12.15 -5.59 11.75
N ILE A 56 12.66 -4.68 10.92
CA ILE A 56 11.98 -3.41 10.59
C ILE A 56 10.65 -3.68 9.90
N GLY A 57 10.64 -4.53 8.87
CA GLY A 57 9.41 -4.92 8.17
C GLY A 57 8.37 -5.52 9.12
N LEU A 58 8.79 -6.44 10.01
CA LEU A 58 7.92 -7.04 11.01
C LEU A 58 7.35 -5.99 11.97
N LEU A 59 8.19 -5.10 12.52
CA LEU A 59 7.73 -4.02 13.40
C LEU A 59 6.76 -3.08 12.69
N GLY A 60 7.04 -2.70 11.45
CA GLY A 60 6.17 -1.88 10.63
C GLY A 60 4.80 -2.51 10.44
N ILE A 61 4.74 -3.80 10.08
CA ILE A 61 3.49 -4.55 9.94
C ILE A 61 2.72 -4.60 11.26
N LEU A 62 3.38 -4.84 12.39
CA LEU A 62 2.74 -4.88 13.70
C LEU A 62 2.11 -3.52 14.06
N VAL A 63 2.79 -2.41 13.76
CA VAL A 63 2.28 -1.05 13.96
C VAL A 63 1.06 -0.79 13.07
N VAL A 64 1.14 -1.12 11.78
CA VAL A 64 0.03 -0.93 10.83
C VAL A 64 -1.17 -1.80 11.21
N TYR A 65 -0.93 -3.04 11.64
CA TYR A 65 -1.99 -3.95 12.07
C TYR A 65 -2.82 -3.39 13.23
N LYS A 66 -2.16 -2.76 14.21
CA LYS A 66 -2.86 -2.05 15.29
C LYS A 66 -3.72 -0.89 14.75
N GLN A 67 -3.21 -0.12 13.78
CA GLN A 67 -3.98 0.96 13.16
C GLN A 67 -5.20 0.44 12.39
N ILE A 68 -5.05 -0.64 11.62
CA ILE A 68 -6.15 -1.26 10.87
C ILE A 68 -7.27 -1.68 11.83
N LYS A 69 -6.94 -2.29 12.98
CA LYS A 69 -7.94 -2.66 14.00
C LYS A 69 -8.73 -1.45 14.49
N LEU A 70 -8.04 -0.35 14.81
CA LEU A 70 -8.68 0.88 15.26
C LEU A 70 -9.59 1.47 14.18
N ILE A 71 -9.11 1.56 12.93
CA ILE A 71 -9.89 2.06 11.80
C ILE A 71 -11.14 1.21 11.55
N LEU A 72 -11.01 -0.12 11.57
CA LEU A 72 -12.15 -1.03 11.42
C LEU A 72 -13.18 -0.86 12.54
N SER A 73 -12.73 -0.61 13.78
CA SER A 73 -13.62 -0.31 14.89
C SER A 73 -14.38 1.00 14.67
N SER A 74 -13.70 2.04 14.18
CA SER A 74 -14.32 3.33 13.83
C SER A 74 -15.33 3.19 12.70
N ILE A 75 -15.02 2.42 11.64
CA ILE A 75 -15.96 2.13 10.55
C ILE A 75 -17.23 1.49 11.09
N LYS A 76 -17.10 0.48 11.95
CA LYS A 76 -18.25 -0.21 12.55
C LYS A 76 -19.12 0.74 13.40
N SER A 77 -18.50 1.57 14.24
CA SER A 77 -19.23 2.56 15.04
C SER A 77 -19.99 3.55 14.15
N GLY A 78 -19.30 4.14 13.16
CA GLY A 78 -19.92 5.09 12.23
C GLY A 78 -21.09 4.50 11.45
N VAL A 79 -20.95 3.25 10.97
CA VAL A 79 -22.04 2.54 10.29
C VAL A 79 -23.24 2.31 11.22
N ALA A 80 -23.00 1.88 12.47
CA ALA A 80 -24.06 1.68 13.47
C ALA A 80 -24.81 2.98 13.81
N GLU A 81 -24.11 4.12 13.78
CA GLU A 81 -24.67 5.46 13.96
C GLU A 81 -25.34 6.00 12.68
N GLY A 82 -25.30 5.26 11.57
CA GLY A 82 -25.88 5.68 10.29
C GLY A 82 -25.04 6.70 9.51
N VAL A 83 -23.81 6.97 9.94
CA VAL A 83 -22.87 7.89 9.29
C VAL A 83 -22.04 7.14 8.25
N TYR A 84 -21.85 7.72 7.07
CA TYR A 84 -21.01 7.13 6.00
C TYR A 84 -19.52 7.40 6.28
N PRO A 85 -18.69 6.37 6.58
CA PRO A 85 -17.31 6.56 7.05
C PRO A 85 -16.29 6.64 5.89
N GLU A 86 -16.43 7.68 5.06
CA GLU A 86 -15.59 7.86 3.86
C GLU A 86 -14.10 8.01 4.19
N GLU A 87 -13.77 8.80 5.22
CA GLU A 87 -12.40 9.07 5.62
C GLU A 87 -11.71 7.83 6.20
N GLU A 88 -12.46 6.99 6.90
CA GLU A 88 -11.98 5.74 7.46
C GLU A 88 -11.74 4.71 6.37
N PHE A 89 -12.59 4.64 5.34
CA PHE A 89 -12.33 3.79 4.18
C PHE A 89 -11.05 4.20 3.44
N ALA A 90 -10.85 5.51 3.22
CA ALA A 90 -9.60 6.03 2.67
C ALA A 90 -8.40 5.65 3.56
N SER A 91 -8.53 5.87 4.86
CA SER A 91 -7.47 5.57 5.84
C SER A 91 -7.14 4.08 5.89
N LEU A 92 -8.14 3.21 5.74
CA LEU A 92 -7.97 1.76 5.67
C LEU A 92 -7.22 1.37 4.40
N ALA A 93 -7.60 1.90 3.23
CA ALA A 93 -6.90 1.64 1.98
C ALA A 93 -5.43 2.09 2.03
N GLY A 94 -5.19 3.27 2.58
CA GLY A 94 -3.82 3.77 2.81
C GLY A 94 -3.03 2.87 3.76
N ALA A 95 -3.63 2.45 4.88
CA ALA A 95 -2.98 1.55 5.83
C ALA A 95 -2.62 0.19 5.21
N VAL A 96 -3.50 -0.39 4.39
CA VAL A 96 -3.21 -1.64 3.67
C VAL A 96 -2.05 -1.45 2.70
N LEU A 97 -2.00 -0.35 1.95
CA LEU A 97 -0.87 -0.06 1.08
C LEU A 97 0.44 0.07 1.87
N THR A 98 0.41 0.75 3.02
CA THR A 98 1.59 0.85 3.89
C THR A 98 2.06 -0.53 4.39
N ALA A 99 1.14 -1.42 4.76
CA ALA A 99 1.47 -2.80 5.14
C ALA A 99 2.11 -3.57 3.97
N LEU A 100 1.62 -3.39 2.75
CA LEU A 100 2.21 -4.00 1.55
C LEU A 100 3.63 -3.51 1.29
N LEU A 101 3.93 -2.25 1.57
CA LEU A 101 5.30 -1.72 1.45
C LEU A 101 6.25 -2.36 2.49
N PHE A 102 5.83 -2.48 3.75
CA PHE A 102 6.63 -3.14 4.79
C PHE A 102 6.82 -4.66 4.58
N LEU A 103 5.97 -5.31 3.77
CA LEU A 103 6.15 -6.72 3.41
C LEU A 103 7.34 -6.96 2.50
N LEU A 104 7.80 -5.93 1.78
CA LEU A 104 9.00 -5.99 0.94
C LEU A 104 10.18 -5.49 1.76
N PRO A 105 11.03 -6.38 2.33
CA PRO A 105 12.17 -5.93 3.14
C PRO A 105 13.17 -5.18 2.25
N GLY A 106 13.36 -3.89 2.53
CA GLY A 106 14.28 -3.01 1.80
C GLY A 106 14.49 -1.70 2.55
N PHE A 107 15.72 -1.17 2.56
CA PHE A 107 16.05 0.03 3.32
C PHE A 107 15.35 1.28 2.77
N ILE A 108 15.37 1.45 1.45
CA ILE A 108 14.72 2.58 0.78
C ILE A 108 13.19 2.44 0.87
N THR A 109 12.70 1.22 0.67
CA THR A 109 11.27 0.87 0.70
C THR A 109 10.71 1.01 2.11
N ASP A 110 11.48 0.65 3.14
CA ASP A 110 11.13 0.85 4.55
C ASP A 110 11.02 2.35 4.88
N VAL A 111 11.93 3.19 4.38
CA VAL A 111 11.82 4.66 4.55
C VAL A 111 10.54 5.18 3.91
N VAL A 112 10.22 4.74 2.69
CA VAL A 112 8.97 5.11 2.01
C VAL A 112 7.75 4.60 2.79
N ALA A 113 7.78 3.37 3.29
CA ALA A 113 6.72 2.79 4.11
C ALA A 113 6.50 3.60 5.40
N VAL A 114 7.58 4.02 6.06
CA VAL A 114 7.53 4.88 7.25
C VAL A 114 6.93 6.26 6.91
N LEU A 115 7.26 6.86 5.77
CA LEU A 115 6.60 8.09 5.32
C LEU A 115 5.10 7.89 5.11
N PHE A 116 4.70 6.72 4.61
CA PHE A 116 3.29 6.35 4.44
C PHE A 116 2.57 6.04 5.76
N LEU A 117 3.28 5.89 6.88
CA LEU A 117 2.66 5.87 8.21
C LEU A 117 2.14 7.25 8.63
N LEU A 118 2.70 8.34 8.07
CA LEU A 118 2.28 9.69 8.43
C LEU A 118 0.80 9.89 8.08
N PRO A 119 -0.04 10.37 9.02
CA PRO A 119 -1.48 10.49 8.81
C PRO A 119 -1.86 11.26 7.55
N ALA A 120 -1.14 12.35 7.26
CA ALA A 120 -1.39 13.18 6.08
C ALA A 120 -1.09 12.46 4.76
N VAL A 121 0.02 11.72 4.69
CA VAL A 121 0.41 10.97 3.48
C VAL A 121 -0.55 9.80 3.29
N LYS A 122 -0.79 9.03 4.35
CA LYS A 122 -1.72 7.90 4.36
C LYS A 122 -3.11 8.29 3.87
N ARG A 123 -3.68 9.37 4.41
CA ARG A 123 -5.01 9.83 4.02
C ARG A 123 -5.07 10.29 2.56
N ARG A 124 -4.07 11.03 2.09
CA ARG A 124 -4.02 11.50 0.69
C ARG A 124 -3.93 10.34 -0.29
N VAL A 125 -3.04 9.38 -0.03
CA VAL A 125 -2.89 8.20 -0.87
C VAL A 125 -4.14 7.32 -0.80
N GLY A 126 -4.65 7.09 0.41
CA GLY A 126 -5.92 6.39 0.64
C GLY A 126 -7.07 6.99 -0.15
N MET A 127 -7.23 8.31 -0.12
CA MET A 127 -8.24 9.03 -0.88
C MET A 127 -8.04 8.85 -2.39
N ALA A 128 -6.80 8.93 -2.87
CA ALA A 128 -6.49 8.69 -4.28
C ALA A 128 -6.83 7.26 -4.74
N LEU A 129 -6.65 6.26 -3.86
CA LEU A 129 -7.00 4.86 -4.13
C LEU A 129 -8.53 4.67 -4.21
N ILE A 130 -9.26 5.26 -3.27
CA ILE A 130 -10.71 5.04 -3.17
C ILE A 130 -11.53 5.91 -4.13
N ARG A 131 -10.93 6.97 -4.70
CA ARG A 131 -11.62 7.96 -5.58
C ARG A 131 -12.40 7.36 -6.74
N ASN A 132 -11.96 6.22 -7.28
CA ASN A 132 -12.64 5.56 -8.40
C ASN A 132 -13.57 4.41 -7.95
N MET A 133 -13.74 4.22 -6.64
CA MET A 133 -14.43 3.09 -6.02
C MET A 133 -15.74 3.49 -5.32
N ASP A 134 -16.23 4.72 -5.48
CA ASP A 134 -17.40 5.26 -4.77
C ASP A 134 -18.61 4.32 -4.75
N THR A 135 -18.94 3.69 -5.88
CA THR A 135 -20.06 2.74 -5.96
C THR A 135 -19.83 1.51 -5.07
N ARG A 136 -18.61 0.95 -5.08
CA ARG A 136 -18.25 -0.23 -4.27
C ARG A 136 -18.20 0.09 -2.79
N LEU A 137 -17.80 1.30 -2.43
CA LEU A 137 -17.78 1.74 -1.03
C LEU A 137 -19.20 1.94 -0.48
N LYS A 138 -20.12 2.46 -1.31
CA LYS A 138 -21.55 2.54 -0.96
C LYS A 138 -22.16 1.15 -0.77
N GLU A 139 -21.86 0.20 -1.65
CA GLU A 139 -22.26 -1.20 -1.49
C GLU A 139 -21.71 -1.81 -0.20
N LEU A 140 -20.42 -1.60 0.09
CA LEU A 140 -19.78 -2.08 1.32
C LEU A 140 -20.42 -1.48 2.57
N TYR A 141 -20.71 -0.17 2.55
CA TYR A 141 -21.44 0.49 3.62
C TYR A 141 -22.83 -0.12 3.83
N GLN A 142 -23.59 -0.35 2.75
CA GLN A 142 -24.90 -0.99 2.84
C GLN A 142 -24.80 -2.41 3.39
N TYR A 143 -23.81 -3.19 2.96
CA TYR A 143 -23.55 -4.53 3.48
C TYR A 143 -23.25 -4.51 4.99
N LEU A 144 -22.37 -3.60 5.43
CA LEU A 144 -22.04 -3.44 6.84
C LEU A 144 -23.21 -2.98 7.70
N LYS A 145 -24.20 -2.30 7.12
CA LYS A 145 -25.43 -1.89 7.81
C LYS A 145 -26.42 -3.05 8.01
N MET A 146 -26.32 -4.11 7.21
CA MET A 146 -27.20 -5.29 7.29
C MET A 146 -26.76 -6.31 8.35
N TYR A 147 -25.56 -6.17 8.91
CA TYR A 147 -24.97 -7.02 9.95
C TYR A 147 -24.75 -6.24 11.24
#